data_AF-A0A328BCQ2-F1
#
_entry.id   AF-A0A328BCQ2-F1
#
_cell.length_a   1.000
_cell.length_b   1.000
_cell.length_c   1.000
_cell.angle_alpha   90.00
_cell.angle_beta   90.00
_cell.angle_gamma   90.00
#
_symmetry.space_group_name_H-M   'P 1'
#
loop_
_entity.id
_entity.type
_entity.pdbx_description
1 polymer ?
#
loop_
_entity_poly.entity_id
_entity_poly.type
_entity_poly.pdbx_seq_one_letter_code
_entity_poly.pdbx_strand_id
1 'polypeptide(L)'
;MQQLFDDIVRVFVATCRATGLSYPELNILVYCLLAPLSWLLVLALRRPRLGGPLVLGAALLIGALTVARHRFAPFSRWFYDYNIRVLERAGRYTGLGYVAVSLLVGVVVPAVAVLVLLVVPRRAVLPLAAAFAALLLLYFVVGWFAL
;
A
#
# COMPACT_ATOMS: atom_id res chain seq x y z
N MET A 1 -17.48 -11.96 2.86
CA MET A 1 -16.03 -11.63 2.78
C MET A 1 -15.33 -12.44 1.71
N GLN A 2 -15.53 -13.77 1.66
CA GLN A 2 -14.90 -14.62 0.64
C GLN A 2 -15.17 -14.15 -0.80
N GLN A 3 -16.44 -13.92 -1.16
CA GLN A 3 -16.80 -13.49 -2.51
C GLN A 3 -16.14 -12.16 -2.92
N LEU A 4 -16.09 -11.16 -2.03
CA LEU A 4 -15.40 -9.89 -2.28
C LEU A 4 -13.89 -10.09 -2.48
N PHE A 5 -13.27 -10.96 -1.68
CA PHE A 5 -11.87 -11.30 -1.84
C PHE A 5 -11.62 -11.97 -3.19
N ASP A 6 -12.47 -12.93 -3.58
CA ASP A 6 -12.37 -13.61 -4.87
C ASP A 6 -12.56 -12.64 -6.05
N ASP A 7 -13.48 -11.67 -5.93
CA ASP A 7 -13.66 -10.60 -6.91
C ASP A 7 -12.39 -9.74 -7.07
N ILE A 8 -11.80 -9.31 -5.95
CA ILE A 8 -10.54 -8.53 -5.96
C ILE A 8 -9.42 -9.34 -6.61
N VAL A 9 -9.28 -10.62 -6.25
CA VAL A 9 -8.28 -11.51 -6.85
C VAL A 9 -8.50 -11.66 -8.35
N ARG A 10 -9.75 -11.81 -8.81
CA ARG A 10 -10.07 -11.88 -10.24
C ARG A 10 -9.66 -10.63 -10.99
N VAL A 11 -9.96 -9.45 -10.42
CA VAL A 11 -9.54 -8.17 -11.01
C VAL A 11 -8.01 -8.09 -11.07
N PHE A 12 -7.31 -8.45 -10.00
CA PHE A 12 -5.84 -8.47 -9.99
C PHE A 12 -5.26 -9.38 -11.07
N VAL A 13 -5.78 -10.60 -11.21
CA VAL A 13 -5.32 -11.55 -12.23
C VAL A 13 -5.59 -11.00 -13.64
N ALA A 14 -6.74 -10.36 -13.87
CA ALA A 14 -7.03 -9.71 -15.15
C ALA A 14 -6.04 -8.57 -15.44
N THR A 15 -5.74 -7.72 -14.45
CA THR A 15 -4.75 -6.64 -14.57
C THR A 15 -3.33 -7.18 -14.80
N CYS A 16 -2.94 -8.26 -14.13
CA CYS A 16 -1.66 -8.95 -14.39
C CYS A 16 -1.54 -9.39 -15.84
N ARG A 17 -2.59 -9.99 -16.42
CA ARG A 17 -2.62 -10.39 -17.83
C ARG A 17 -2.51 -9.19 -18.78
N ALA A 18 -3.17 -8.08 -18.45
CA ALA A 18 -3.14 -6.87 -19.28
C ALA A 18 -1.79 -6.12 -19.23
N THR A 19 -1.09 -6.16 -18.09
CA THR A 19 0.14 -5.37 -17.87
C THR A 19 1.42 -6.19 -17.98
N GLY A 20 1.31 -7.53 -18.01
CA GLY A 20 2.46 -8.44 -17.92
C GLY A 20 3.17 -8.40 -16.56
N LEU A 21 2.54 -7.82 -15.54
CA LEU A 21 3.03 -7.86 -14.16
C LEU A 21 2.63 -9.18 -13.50
N SER A 22 3.52 -9.74 -12.69
CA SER A 22 3.17 -10.84 -11.80
C SER A 22 2.26 -10.37 -10.67
N TYR A 23 1.52 -11.31 -10.07
CA TYR A 23 0.63 -11.02 -8.95
C TYR A 23 1.36 -10.33 -7.78
N PRO A 24 2.55 -10.78 -7.34
CA PRO A 24 3.33 -10.08 -6.31
C PRO A 24 3.69 -8.64 -6.67
N GLU A 25 4.12 -8.40 -7.91
CA GLU A 25 4.48 -7.05 -8.37
C GLU A 25 3.27 -6.12 -8.34
N LEU A 26 2.13 -6.58 -8.88
CA LEU A 26 0.91 -5.79 -8.86
C LEU A 26 0.42 -5.54 -7.43
N ASN A 27 0.48 -6.55 -6.56
CA ASN A 27 0.06 -6.45 -5.17
C ASN A 27 0.84 -5.37 -4.41
N ILE A 28 2.16 -5.34 -4.57
CA ILE A 28 3.00 -4.29 -3.99
C ILE A 28 2.68 -2.92 -4.60
N LEU A 29 2.53 -2.83 -5.92
CA LEU A 29 2.20 -1.55 -6.55
C LEU A 29 0.86 -0.99 -6.06
N VAL A 30 -0.15 -1.83 -5.85
CA VAL A 30 -1.45 -1.37 -5.34
C VAL A 30 -1.36 -1.02 -3.86
N TYR A 31 -0.90 -1.93 -3.01
CA TYR A 31 -1.00 -1.73 -1.56
C TYR A 31 0.15 -0.91 -0.97
N CYS A 32 1.35 -1.00 -1.54
CA CYS A 32 2.53 -0.32 -1.01
C CYS A 32 2.87 0.98 -1.74
N LEU A 33 2.38 1.17 -2.98
CA LEU A 33 2.62 2.41 -3.72
C LEU A 33 1.34 3.23 -3.87
N LEU A 34 0.25 2.66 -4.40
CA LEU A 34 -0.96 3.43 -4.68
C LEU A 34 -1.63 3.98 -3.41
N ALA A 35 -1.67 3.19 -2.32
CA ALA A 35 -2.22 3.65 -1.05
C ALA A 35 -1.44 4.86 -0.47
N PRO A 36 -0.10 4.83 -0.34
CA PRO A 36 0.67 6.01 0.08
C PRO A 36 0.54 7.20 -0.88
N LEU A 37 0.52 6.94 -2.19
CA LEU A 37 0.30 8.00 -3.19
C LEU A 37 -1.06 8.67 -3.02
N SER A 38 -2.11 7.91 -2.66
CA SER A 38 -3.42 8.48 -2.36
C SER A 38 -3.37 9.43 -1.15
N TRP A 39 -2.58 9.13 -0.13
CA TRP A 39 -2.38 10.02 1.03
C TRP A 39 -1.62 11.29 0.64
N LEU A 40 -0.59 11.16 -0.19
CA LEU A 40 0.15 12.30 -0.74
C LEU A 40 -0.74 13.19 -1.62
N LEU A 41 -1.65 12.60 -2.40
CA LEU A 41 -2.62 13.34 -3.19
C LEU A 41 -3.55 14.16 -2.29
N VAL A 42 -4.11 13.55 -1.23
CA VAL A 42 -4.94 14.29 -0.26
C VAL A 42 -4.13 15.42 0.38
N LEU A 43 -2.88 15.17 0.76
CA LEU A 43 -2.01 16.20 1.32
C LEU A 43 -1.76 17.35 0.33
N ALA A 44 -1.48 17.04 -0.93
CA ALA A 44 -1.28 18.02 -2.00
C ALA A 44 -2.51 18.90 -2.22
N LEU A 45 -3.71 18.31 -2.26
CA LEU A 45 -4.98 19.02 -2.39
C LEU A 45 -5.28 19.91 -1.18
N ARG A 46 -4.92 19.45 0.02
CA ARG A 46 -5.19 20.15 1.28
C ARG A 46 -4.14 21.22 1.61
N ARG A 47 -2.94 21.10 1.05
CA ARG A 47 -1.77 21.98 1.24
C ARG A 47 -1.13 22.28 -0.12
N PRO A 48 -1.74 23.15 -0.96
CA PRO A 48 -1.31 23.36 -2.34
C PRO A 48 0.16 23.82 -2.48
N ARG A 49 0.71 24.50 -1.47
CA ARG A 49 2.14 24.87 -1.42
C ARG A 49 3.08 23.66 -1.48
N LEU A 50 2.64 22.49 -1.02
CA LEU A 50 3.38 21.23 -1.07
C LEU A 50 3.03 20.41 -2.32
N GLY A 51 1.99 20.78 -3.07
CA GLY A 51 1.47 19.96 -4.17
C GLY A 51 2.48 19.72 -5.28
N GLY A 52 3.17 20.76 -5.74
CA GLY A 52 4.20 20.65 -6.78
C GLY A 52 5.33 19.67 -6.41
N PRO A 53 6.03 19.87 -5.28
CA PRO A 53 7.06 18.96 -4.81
C PRO A 53 6.58 17.51 -4.61
N LEU A 54 5.35 17.32 -4.09
CA LEU A 54 4.79 15.99 -3.86
C LEU A 54 4.48 15.26 -5.17
N VAL A 55 3.90 15.95 -6.15
CA VAL A 55 3.61 15.37 -7.47
C VAL A 55 4.91 15.02 -8.19
N LEU A 56 5.91 15.90 -8.14
CA LEU A 56 7.23 15.61 -8.72
C LEU A 56 7.88 14.41 -8.04
N GLY A 57 7.86 14.35 -6.70
CA GLY A 57 8.39 13.22 -5.94
C GLY A 57 7.69 11.89 -6.28
N ALA A 58 6.35 11.91 -6.40
CA ALA A 58 5.58 10.76 -6.83
C ALA A 58 5.93 10.31 -8.26
N ALA A 59 6.05 11.24 -9.20
CA ALA A 59 6.42 10.95 -10.58
C ALA A 59 7.84 10.36 -10.68
N LEU A 60 8.80 10.92 -9.94
CA LEU A 60 10.16 10.40 -9.86
C LEU A 60 10.20 9.00 -9.25
N LEU A 61 9.43 8.74 -8.19
CA LEU A 61 9.34 7.41 -7.58
C LEU A 61 8.75 6.38 -8.55
N ILE A 62 7.66 6.70 -9.23
CA ILE A 62 7.05 5.82 -10.24
C ILE A 62 8.03 5.56 -11.38
N GLY A 63 8.71 6.61 -11.88
CA GLY A 63 9.72 6.49 -12.93
C GLY A 63 10.89 5.60 -12.50
N ALA A 64 11.40 5.79 -11.29
CA ALA A 64 12.48 4.97 -10.72
C ALA A 64 12.07 3.49 -10.59
N LEU A 65 10.86 3.22 -10.09
CA LEU A 65 10.33 1.85 -10.01
C LEU A 65 10.17 1.21 -11.39
N THR A 66 9.75 1.98 -12.39
CA THR A 66 9.60 1.51 -13.77
C THR A 66 10.95 1.15 -14.38
N VAL A 67 11.98 2.00 -14.21
CA VAL A 67 13.34 1.72 -14.68
C VAL A 67 13.97 0.54 -13.92
N ALA A 68 13.69 0.42 -12.63
CA ALA A 68 14.23 -0.64 -11.77
C ALA A 68 13.45 -1.97 -11.85
N ARG A 69 12.46 -2.10 -12.76
CA ARG A 69 11.56 -3.27 -12.84
C ARG A 69 12.28 -4.62 -12.85
N HIS A 70 13.40 -4.74 -13.56
CA HIS A 70 14.16 -6.00 -13.62
C HIS A 70 14.76 -6.41 -12.26
N ARG A 71 15.12 -5.44 -11.41
CA ARG A 71 15.57 -5.69 -10.03
C ARG A 71 14.40 -5.80 -9.05
N PHE A 72 13.23 -5.31 -9.44
CA PHE A 72 12.02 -5.34 -8.64
C PHE A 72 11.42 -6.75 -8.53
N ALA A 73 11.53 -7.60 -9.56
CA ALA A 73 10.87 -8.91 -9.57
C ALA A 73 11.31 -9.90 -8.46
N PRO A 74 12.61 -10.02 -8.11
CA PRO A 74 13.01 -10.86 -6.96
C PRO A 74 12.58 -10.26 -5.62
N PHE A 75 12.72 -8.94 -5.48
CA PHE A 75 12.30 -8.20 -4.29
C PHE A 75 10.79 -8.31 -4.06
N SER A 76 10.00 -8.22 -5.12
CA SER A 76 8.54 -8.24 -5.04
C SER A 76 8.03 -9.59 -4.56
N ARG A 77 8.62 -10.71 -5.02
CA ARG A 77 8.28 -12.05 -4.52
C ARG A 77 8.62 -12.18 -3.04
N TRP A 78 9.86 -11.84 -2.67
CA TRP A 78 10.29 -11.92 -1.27
C TRP A 78 9.38 -11.11 -0.34
N PHE A 79 9.07 -9.87 -0.72
CA PHE A 79 8.24 -8.99 0.08
C PHE A 79 6.79 -9.47 0.15
N TYR A 80 6.26 -9.98 -0.96
CA TYR A 80 4.91 -10.56 -1.00
C TYR A 80 4.79 -11.79 -0.09
N ASP A 81 5.76 -12.71 -0.12
CA ASP A 81 5.77 -13.88 0.76
C ASP A 81 5.87 -13.46 2.24
N TYR A 82 6.65 -12.42 2.53
CA TYR A 82 6.68 -11.80 3.85
C TYR A 82 5.29 -11.28 4.27
N ASN A 83 4.60 -10.55 3.38
CA ASN A 83 3.26 -10.01 3.67
C ASN A 83 2.26 -11.14 3.98
N ILE A 84 2.25 -12.21 3.18
CA ILE A 84 1.39 -13.37 3.44
C ILE A 84 1.65 -13.92 4.84
N ARG A 85 2.93 -14.16 5.20
CA ARG A 85 3.27 -14.70 6.53
C ARG A 85 2.79 -13.80 7.67
N VAL A 86 2.90 -12.49 7.51
CA VAL A 86 2.39 -11.53 8.51
C VAL A 86 0.87 -11.59 8.61
N LEU A 87 0.17 -11.57 7.48
CA LEU A 87 -1.30 -11.61 7.44
C LEU A 87 -1.84 -12.94 7.98
N GLU A 88 -1.19 -14.05 7.69
CA GLU A 88 -1.53 -15.36 8.25
C GLU A 88 -1.27 -15.43 9.76
N ARG A 89 -0.13 -14.90 10.24
CA ARG A 89 0.18 -14.84 11.67
C ARG A 89 -0.82 -13.95 12.41
N ALA A 90 -1.14 -12.78 11.86
CA ALA A 90 -2.15 -11.88 12.40
C ALA A 90 -3.55 -12.52 12.36
N GLY A 91 -3.90 -13.22 11.28
CA GLY A 91 -5.15 -13.96 11.14
C GLY A 91 -5.30 -15.08 12.18
N ARG A 92 -4.21 -15.80 12.48
CA ARG A 92 -4.18 -16.80 13.55
C ARG A 92 -4.28 -16.17 14.94
N TYR A 93 -3.54 -15.09 15.19
CA TYR A 93 -3.54 -14.41 16.49
C TYR A 93 -4.89 -13.77 16.83
N THR A 94 -5.56 -13.18 15.83
CA THR A 94 -6.87 -12.51 16.00
C THR A 94 -8.06 -13.45 15.89
N GLY A 95 -7.87 -14.68 15.39
CA GLY A 95 -8.96 -15.62 15.08
C GLY A 95 -9.81 -15.24 13.86
N LEU A 96 -9.50 -14.13 13.17
CA LEU A 96 -10.26 -13.64 12.01
C LEU A 96 -9.96 -14.41 10.72
N GLY A 97 -8.83 -15.11 10.67
CA GLY A 97 -8.35 -15.80 9.47
C GLY A 97 -7.72 -14.86 8.43
N TYR A 98 -7.00 -15.44 7.48
CA TYR A 98 -6.20 -14.71 6.49
C TYR A 98 -7.03 -13.76 5.62
N VAL A 99 -8.20 -14.21 5.13
CA VAL A 99 -9.03 -13.43 4.20
C VAL A 99 -9.54 -12.15 4.84
N ALA A 100 -10.06 -12.24 6.07
CA ALA A 100 -10.58 -11.08 6.79
C ALA A 100 -9.48 -10.06 7.10
N VAL A 101 -8.32 -10.53 7.57
CA VAL A 101 -7.17 -9.65 7.86
C VAL A 101 -6.61 -9.03 6.58
N SER A 102 -6.54 -9.79 5.48
CA SER A 102 -6.11 -9.27 4.18
C SER A 102 -7.02 -8.14 3.68
N LEU A 103 -8.34 -8.30 3.78
CA LEU A 103 -9.29 -7.24 3.42
C LEU A 103 -9.18 -6.03 4.36
N LEU A 104 -9.01 -6.28 5.66
CA LEU A 104 -8.86 -5.22 6.65
C LEU A 104 -7.63 -4.37 6.36
N VAL A 105 -6.47 -5.00 6.18
CA VAL A 105 -5.18 -4.31 5.98
C VAL A 105 -5.06 -3.75 4.57
N GLY A 106 -5.49 -4.48 3.54
CA GLY A 106 -5.34 -4.08 2.15
C GLY A 106 -6.39 -3.06 1.67
N VAL A 107 -7.59 -3.05 2.26
CA VAL A 107 -8.71 -2.22 1.77
C VAL A 107 -9.19 -1.25 2.84
N VAL A 108 -9.60 -1.76 4.00
CA VAL A 108 -10.27 -0.96 5.03
C VAL A 108 -9.32 0.08 5.64
N VAL A 109 -8.12 -0.33 6.06
CA VAL A 109 -7.13 0.56 6.69
C VAL A 109 -6.72 1.71 5.75
N PRO A 110 -6.33 1.46 4.48
CA PRO A 110 -6.06 2.54 3.53
C PRO A 110 -7.26 3.47 3.30
N ALA A 111 -8.48 2.93 3.18
CA ALA A 111 -9.69 3.72 2.98
C ALA A 111 -9.99 4.63 4.20
N VAL A 112 -9.86 4.09 5.41
CA VAL A 112 -10.02 4.86 6.65
C VAL A 112 -8.92 5.92 6.75
N ALA A 113 -7.67 5.61 6.43
CA ALA A 113 -6.58 6.59 6.44
C ALA A 113 -6.86 7.77 5.50
N VAL A 114 -7.33 7.51 4.28
CA VAL A 114 -7.76 8.55 3.33
C VAL A 114 -8.90 9.39 3.91
N LEU A 115 -9.95 8.74 4.45
CA LEU A 115 -11.10 9.44 5.02
C LEU A 115 -10.69 10.36 6.18
N VAL A 116 -9.83 9.88 7.08
CA VAL A 116 -9.34 10.68 8.21
C VAL A 116 -8.52 11.88 7.71
N LEU A 117 -7.62 11.68 6.73
CA LEU A 117 -6.85 12.79 6.13
C LEU A 117 -7.74 13.84 5.46
N LEU A 118 -8.88 13.43 4.90
CA LEU A 118 -9.86 14.34 4.30
C LEU A 118 -10.63 15.15 5.35
N VAL A 119 -10.93 14.60 6.52
CA VAL A 119 -11.80 15.26 7.50
C VAL A 119 -11.02 16.05 8.57
N VAL A 120 -9.81 15.61 8.94
CA VAL A 120 -9.00 16.23 10.00
C VAL A 120 -8.69 17.71 9.72
N PRO A 121 -8.57 18.61 10.72
CA PRO A 121 -8.24 20.01 10.49
C PRO A 121 -6.96 20.21 9.66
N ARG A 122 -6.92 21.23 8.78
CA ARG A 122 -5.78 21.49 7.87
C ARG A 122 -4.41 21.55 8.55
N ARG A 123 -4.34 22.02 9.80
CA ARG A 123 -3.10 22.07 10.61
C ARG A 123 -2.56 20.69 11.00
N ALA A 124 -3.43 19.69 11.10
CA ALA A 124 -3.11 18.34 11.54
C ALA A 124 -2.94 17.34 10.38
N VAL A 125 -3.29 17.70 9.13
CA VAL A 125 -3.14 16.81 7.96
C VAL A 125 -1.68 16.40 7.75
N LEU A 126 -0.74 17.34 7.85
CA LEU A 126 0.69 17.05 7.63
C LEU A 126 1.27 16.11 8.71
N PRO A 127 1.16 16.39 10.03
CA PRO A 127 1.69 15.49 11.04
C PRO A 127 0.98 14.12 11.00
N LEU A 128 -0.30 14.07 10.65
CA LEU A 128 -1.01 12.79 10.53
C LEU A 128 -0.54 11.98 9.31
N ALA A 129 -0.35 12.62 8.15
CA ALA A 129 0.22 11.96 6.97
C ALA A 129 1.64 11.46 7.25
N ALA A 130 2.45 12.23 7.98
CA ALA A 130 3.78 11.83 8.41
C ALA A 130 3.73 10.61 9.36
N ALA A 131 2.78 10.59 10.30
CA ALA A 131 2.56 9.45 11.19
C ALA A 131 2.16 8.18 10.42
N PHE A 132 1.25 8.28 9.44
CA PHE A 132 0.89 7.14 8.60
C PHE A 132 2.07 6.64 7.75
N ALA A 133 2.86 7.55 7.18
CA ALA A 133 4.09 7.18 6.46
C ALA A 133 5.10 6.50 7.41
N ALA A 134 5.27 7.01 8.62
CA ALA A 134 6.17 6.41 9.62
C ALA A 134 5.70 5.01 10.05
N LEU A 135 4.39 4.81 10.27
CA LEU A 135 3.83 3.50 10.60
C LEU A 135 4.02 2.51 9.45
N LEU A 136 3.83 2.96 8.21
CA LEU A 136 4.07 2.14 7.04
C LEU A 136 5.56 1.77 6.91
N LEU A 137 6.46 2.73 7.10
CA LEU A 137 7.90 2.48 7.13
C LEU A 137 8.28 1.51 8.24
N LEU A 138 7.71 1.67 9.43
CA LEU A 138 7.93 0.74 10.55
C LEU A 138 7.46 -0.67 10.18
N TYR A 139 6.31 -0.82 9.52
CA TYR A 139 5.85 -2.11 9.00
C TYR A 139 6.86 -2.75 8.04
N PHE A 140 7.43 -1.96 7.13
CA PHE A 140 8.50 -2.42 6.23
C PHE A 140 9.77 -2.82 6.99
N VAL A 141 10.19 -2.02 7.96
CA VAL A 141 11.42 -2.23 8.74
C VAL A 141 11.29 -3.44 9.66
N VAL A 142 10.20 -3.57 10.40
CA VAL A 142 9.91 -4.74 11.23
C VAL A 142 9.89 -5.99 10.35
N GLY A 143 9.37 -5.88 9.14
CA GLY A 143 9.40 -6.99 8.19
C GLY A 143 10.76 -7.42 7.72
N TRP A 144 11.66 -6.47 7.60
CA TRP A 144 13.05 -6.72 7.26
C TRP A 144 13.79 -7.47 8.38
N PHE A 145 13.49 -7.16 9.65
CA PHE A 145 14.16 -7.74 10.83
C PHE A 145 13.45 -8.95 11.46
N ALA A 146 12.21 -9.25 11.10
CA ALA A 146 11.46 -10.42 11.59
C ALA A 146 11.75 -11.72 10.81
N LEU A 147 12.87 -11.74 10.08
CA LEU A 147 13.48 -12.87 9.38
C LEU A 147 14.73 -13.32 10.13
#